data_AF-A0A1Z4NBB9-F1
#
_entry.id   AF-A0A1Z4NBB9-F1
#
_cell.length_a   1.000
_cell.length_b   1.000
_cell.length_c   1.000
_cell.angle_alpha   90.00
_cell.angle_beta   90.00
_cell.angle_gamma   90.00
#
_symmetry.space_group_name_H-M   'P 1'
#
loop_
_entity.id
_entity.type
_entity.pdbx_description
1 polymer ?
#
loop_
_entity_poly.entity_id
_entity_poly.type
_entity_poly.pdbx_seq_one_letter_code
_entity_poly.pdbx_strand_id
1 'polypeptide(L)'
;MELNLDLANACPVVSFNYSKIELWLVGCGGTGSWLAASLVRLGRVLSQQGKQVKLCFVDPDRVESANVLRQCFCDAEIGLNKAKTLALRYSLVWKMEIKAITQPFQPKWIVPSYNTLIVITACVDNAKARESITKVLEYNTHRSAPSIWHLDCGNSKRSGQVLLGSHLSNNPNDYYFEALGCFRLPAPIIQQPDLLVPQLEELADNNLSCEQMALLNSQSLSINQRVAAEAFDYLLQLTTGKLRRFATYFDLESGSGKSLYTTQGSIMQAIR
;
A
#
# COMPACT_ATOMS: atom_id res chain seq x y z
N MET A 1 31.66 4.54 -15.88
CA MET A 1 30.26 4.40 -15.49
C MET A 1 29.94 2.92 -15.54
N GLU A 2 29.93 2.25 -14.38
CA GLU A 2 29.52 0.84 -14.31
C GLU A 2 28.04 0.71 -14.69
N LEU A 3 27.69 -0.32 -15.45
CA LEU A 3 26.30 -0.61 -15.80
C LEU A 3 25.55 -1.10 -14.54
N ASN A 4 24.41 -0.48 -14.23
CA ASN A 4 23.50 -1.02 -13.23
C ASN A 4 22.74 -2.22 -13.84
N LEU A 5 22.96 -3.42 -13.29
CA LEU A 5 22.34 -4.67 -13.72
C LEU A 5 21.26 -5.16 -12.74
N ASP A 6 20.82 -4.34 -11.77
CA ASP A 6 19.95 -4.77 -10.68
C ASP A 6 18.62 -5.34 -11.19
N LEU A 7 17.98 -4.67 -12.16
CA LEU A 7 16.75 -5.17 -12.78
C LEU A 7 16.98 -6.45 -13.59
N ALA A 8 18.11 -6.56 -14.29
CA ALA A 8 18.44 -7.77 -15.05
C ALA A 8 18.60 -8.98 -14.12
N ASN A 9 19.22 -8.76 -12.95
CA ASN A 9 19.49 -9.77 -11.94
C ASN A 9 18.35 -10.03 -10.95
N ALA A 10 17.25 -9.26 -11.03
CA ALA A 10 16.15 -9.36 -10.07
C ALA A 10 15.35 -10.66 -10.22
N CYS A 11 14.99 -11.33 -9.13
CA CYS A 11 14.11 -12.49 -9.17
C CYS A 11 12.65 -12.08 -8.97
N PRO A 12 11.67 -12.69 -9.65
CA PRO A 12 10.27 -12.37 -9.38
C PRO A 12 9.90 -12.65 -7.91
N VAL A 13 9.02 -11.83 -7.35
CA VAL A 13 8.31 -12.13 -6.11
C VAL A 13 7.41 -13.32 -6.38
N VAL A 14 7.58 -14.38 -5.60
CA VAL A 14 6.81 -15.61 -5.75
C VAL A 14 5.44 -15.42 -5.10
N SER A 15 4.41 -15.29 -5.92
CA SER A 15 3.02 -15.42 -5.51
C SER A 15 2.51 -16.81 -5.88
N PHE A 16 2.04 -17.59 -4.90
CA PHE A 16 1.37 -18.86 -5.20
C PHE A 16 0.07 -18.62 -5.98
N ASN A 17 -0.39 -19.64 -6.70
CA ASN A 17 -1.65 -19.59 -7.43
C ASN A 17 -2.85 -19.70 -6.47
N TYR A 18 -3.09 -18.66 -5.68
CA TYR A 18 -4.18 -18.62 -4.70
C TYR A 18 -5.55 -18.59 -5.39
N SER A 19 -6.52 -19.39 -4.93
CA SER A 19 -7.89 -19.35 -5.48
C SER A 19 -8.72 -18.20 -4.90
N LYS A 20 -8.35 -17.71 -3.71
CA LYS A 20 -8.98 -16.60 -3.03
C LYS A 20 -8.02 -15.42 -2.90
N ILE A 21 -8.52 -14.21 -3.12
CA ILE A 21 -7.72 -12.99 -3.00
C ILE A 21 -8.54 -11.96 -2.21
N GLU A 22 -7.97 -11.45 -1.13
CA GLU A 22 -8.50 -10.31 -0.39
C GLU A 22 -7.65 -9.07 -0.66
N LEU A 23 -8.27 -8.02 -1.18
CA LEU A 23 -7.64 -6.73 -1.39
C LEU A 23 -8.23 -5.72 -0.41
N TRP A 24 -7.39 -5.25 0.49
CA TRP A 24 -7.73 -4.27 1.52
C TRP A 24 -7.12 -2.92 1.18
N LEU A 25 -7.94 -1.88 1.12
CA LEU A 25 -7.50 -0.49 1.03
C LEU A 25 -7.73 0.18 2.38
N VAL A 26 -6.65 0.51 3.07
CA VAL A 26 -6.70 1.17 4.38
C VAL A 26 -6.25 2.61 4.22
N GLY A 27 -7.17 3.55 4.44
CA GLY A 27 -7.03 4.95 4.04
C GLY A 27 -7.65 5.19 2.65
N CYS A 28 -8.73 5.95 2.61
CA CYS A 28 -9.50 6.36 1.44
C CYS A 28 -9.38 7.87 1.18
N GLY A 29 -8.41 8.54 1.80
CA GLY A 29 -8.09 9.96 1.61
C GLY A 29 -7.34 10.25 0.31
N GLY A 30 -6.21 10.97 0.40
CA GLY A 30 -5.33 11.38 -0.72
C GLY A 30 -5.07 10.27 -1.72
N THR A 31 -4.02 9.46 -1.50
CA THR A 31 -3.66 8.35 -2.38
C THR A 31 -4.78 7.32 -2.55
N GLY A 32 -5.45 6.97 -1.45
CA GLY A 32 -6.43 5.88 -1.44
C GLY A 32 -7.62 6.12 -2.36
N SER A 33 -8.16 7.34 -2.39
CA SER A 33 -9.28 7.69 -3.27
C SER A 33 -8.94 7.56 -4.76
N TRP A 34 -7.71 7.91 -5.15
CA TRP A 34 -7.21 7.75 -6.52
C TRP A 34 -6.92 6.28 -6.88
N LEU A 35 -6.45 5.49 -5.91
CA LEU A 35 -6.17 4.06 -6.12
C LEU A 35 -7.45 3.21 -6.19
N ALA A 36 -8.51 3.60 -5.47
CA ALA A 36 -9.71 2.80 -5.29
C ALA A 36 -10.33 2.28 -6.60
N ALA A 37 -10.46 3.12 -7.63
CA ALA A 37 -11.00 2.70 -8.92
C ALA A 37 -10.17 1.57 -9.56
N SER A 38 -8.84 1.74 -9.55
CA SER A 38 -7.89 0.79 -10.12
C SER A 38 -7.83 -0.52 -9.33
N LEU A 39 -7.96 -0.45 -8.00
CA LEU A 39 -8.01 -1.63 -7.13
C LEU A 39 -9.26 -2.48 -7.41
N VAL A 40 -10.43 -1.85 -7.57
CA VAL A 40 -11.67 -2.57 -7.92
C VAL A 40 -11.58 -3.16 -9.32
N ARG A 41 -10.98 -2.43 -10.28
CA ARG A 41 -10.70 -2.95 -11.62
C ARG A 41 -9.81 -4.20 -11.57
N LEU A 42 -8.75 -4.19 -10.77
CA LEU A 42 -7.91 -5.37 -10.54
C LEU A 42 -8.74 -6.53 -9.98
N GLY A 43 -9.55 -6.26 -8.96
CA GLY A 43 -10.47 -7.26 -8.40
C GLY A 43 -11.41 -7.86 -9.44
N ARG A 44 -11.93 -7.04 -10.37
CA ARG A 44 -12.78 -7.51 -11.47
C ARG A 44 -12.01 -8.41 -12.45
N VAL A 45 -10.80 -8.02 -12.82
CA VAL A 45 -9.93 -8.84 -13.70
C VAL A 45 -9.63 -10.19 -13.06
N LEU A 46 -9.26 -10.21 -11.79
CA LEU A 46 -8.98 -11.45 -11.04
C LEU A 46 -10.24 -12.33 -10.93
N SER A 47 -11.41 -11.73 -10.69
CA SER A 47 -12.68 -12.46 -10.66
C SER A 47 -13.00 -13.11 -12.01
N GLN A 48 -12.76 -12.42 -13.13
CA GLN A 48 -12.93 -12.98 -14.48
C GLN A 48 -11.96 -14.13 -14.77
N GLN A 49 -10.80 -14.16 -14.10
CA GLN A 49 -9.85 -15.28 -14.15
C GLN A 49 -10.25 -16.45 -13.22
N GLY A 50 -11.45 -16.43 -12.64
CA GLY A 50 -11.97 -17.50 -11.78
C GLY A 50 -11.54 -17.41 -10.32
N LYS A 51 -10.93 -16.29 -9.88
CA LYS A 51 -10.58 -16.06 -8.47
C LYS A 51 -11.80 -15.62 -7.68
N GLN A 52 -11.90 -16.08 -6.43
CA GLN A 52 -12.83 -15.49 -5.46
C GLN A 52 -12.18 -14.23 -4.88
N VAL A 53 -12.75 -13.07 -5.16
CA VAL A 53 -12.18 -11.78 -4.75
C VAL A 53 -13.03 -11.12 -3.69
N LYS A 54 -12.40 -10.70 -2.60
CA LYS A 54 -12.99 -9.87 -1.55
C LYS A 54 -12.33 -8.50 -1.54
N LEU A 55 -13.13 -7.45 -1.63
CA LEU A 55 -12.68 -6.06 -1.59
C LEU A 55 -13.12 -5.42 -0.27
N CYS A 56 -12.20 -4.78 0.45
CA CYS A 56 -12.53 -4.06 1.67
C CYS A 56 -11.87 -2.68 1.73
N PHE A 57 -12.68 -1.64 1.93
CA PHE A 57 -12.22 -0.27 2.10
C PHE A 57 -12.40 0.15 3.55
N VAL A 58 -11.36 0.74 4.14
CA VAL A 58 -11.31 1.11 5.55
C VAL A 58 -10.91 2.56 5.67
N ASP A 59 -11.79 3.40 6.21
CA ASP A 59 -11.48 4.79 6.52
C ASP A 59 -12.51 5.34 7.54
N PRO A 60 -12.08 5.84 8.70
CA PRO A 60 -12.99 6.41 9.69
C PRO A 60 -13.55 7.79 9.31
N ASP A 61 -12.89 8.51 8.41
CA ASP A 61 -13.15 9.93 8.18
C ASP A 61 -14.31 10.19 7.24
N ARG A 62 -14.75 11.44 7.23
CA ARG A 62 -15.72 11.99 6.28
C ARG A 62 -15.02 12.87 5.26
N VAL A 63 -15.65 13.02 4.10
CA VAL A 63 -15.22 13.95 3.07
C VAL A 63 -15.47 15.37 3.57
N GLU A 64 -14.44 16.20 3.54
CA GLU A 64 -14.51 17.62 3.85
C GLU A 64 -14.34 18.46 2.59
N SER A 65 -14.79 19.72 2.60
CA SER A 65 -14.65 20.62 1.43
C SER A 65 -13.18 20.77 0.99
N ALA A 66 -12.24 20.81 1.95
CA ALA A 66 -10.80 20.87 1.66
C ALA A 66 -10.25 19.60 0.99
N ASN A 67 -10.99 18.49 0.99
CA ASN A 67 -10.56 17.23 0.39
C ASN A 67 -10.83 17.16 -1.11
N VAL A 68 -11.91 17.81 -1.58
CA VAL A 68 -12.45 17.64 -2.95
C VAL A 68 -11.43 17.94 -4.05
N LEU A 69 -10.54 18.91 -3.84
CA LEU A 69 -9.55 19.30 -4.85
C LEU A 69 -8.39 18.29 -5.01
N ARG A 70 -8.09 17.51 -3.97
CA ARG A 70 -6.88 16.65 -3.91
C ARG A 70 -7.17 15.16 -3.78
N GLN A 71 -8.39 14.84 -3.37
CA GLN A 71 -8.90 13.48 -3.23
C GLN A 71 -9.96 13.26 -4.31
N CYS A 72 -10.14 12.02 -4.75
CA CYS A 72 -11.12 11.65 -5.77
C CYS A 72 -12.55 11.62 -5.20
N PHE A 73 -13.02 12.76 -4.68
CA PHE A 73 -14.38 13.02 -4.22
C PHE A 73 -14.95 14.24 -4.96
N CYS A 74 -16.27 14.42 -4.91
CA CYS A 74 -16.93 15.62 -5.44
C CYS A 74 -17.72 16.37 -4.36
N ASP A 75 -18.19 17.59 -4.69
CA ASP A 75 -18.92 18.44 -3.74
C ASP A 75 -20.18 17.78 -3.17
N ALA A 76 -20.85 16.94 -3.97
CA ALA A 76 -22.04 16.20 -3.54
C ALA A 76 -21.74 15.11 -2.49
N GLU A 77 -20.47 14.77 -2.28
CA GLU A 77 -20.04 13.73 -1.33
C GLU A 77 -19.55 14.32 0.00
N ILE A 78 -19.50 15.65 0.15
CA ILE A 78 -19.10 16.33 1.39
C ILE A 78 -20.00 15.87 2.55
N GLY A 79 -19.39 15.55 3.68
CA GLY A 79 -20.05 15.05 4.88
C GLY A 79 -20.30 13.53 4.89
N LEU A 80 -20.16 12.84 3.74
CA LEU A 80 -20.26 11.37 3.68
C LEU A 80 -18.96 10.71 4.13
N ASN A 81 -19.03 9.48 4.66
CA ASN A 81 -17.82 8.74 5.04
C ASN A 81 -17.02 8.30 3.81
N LYS A 82 -15.70 8.53 3.81
CA LYS A 82 -14.81 8.30 2.66
C LYS A 82 -14.88 6.86 2.13
N ALA A 83 -14.75 5.85 3.01
CA ALA A 83 -14.78 4.45 2.62
C ALA A 83 -16.14 4.02 2.06
N LYS A 84 -17.25 4.42 2.70
CA LYS A 84 -18.60 4.12 2.21
C LYS A 84 -18.87 4.76 0.85
N THR A 85 -18.47 6.01 0.67
CA THR A 85 -18.64 6.74 -0.59
C THR A 85 -17.92 6.05 -1.74
N LEU A 86 -16.63 5.73 -1.60
CA LEU A 86 -15.88 5.05 -2.66
C LEU A 86 -16.39 3.62 -2.91
N ALA A 87 -16.75 2.89 -1.85
CA ALA A 87 -17.29 1.54 -1.98
C ALA A 87 -18.61 1.54 -2.75
N LEU A 88 -19.54 2.45 -2.43
CA LEU A 88 -20.81 2.58 -3.17
C LEU A 88 -20.56 2.97 -4.63
N ARG A 89 -19.75 3.99 -4.87
CA ARG A 89 -19.45 4.48 -6.22
C ARG A 89 -18.84 3.37 -7.09
N TYR A 90 -17.83 2.68 -6.60
CA TYR A 90 -17.13 1.68 -7.42
C TYR A 90 -17.81 0.30 -7.44
N SER A 91 -18.62 -0.05 -6.44
CA SER A 91 -19.44 -1.26 -6.52
C SER A 91 -20.46 -1.17 -7.65
N LEU A 92 -21.08 -0.01 -7.85
CA LEU A 92 -22.00 0.26 -8.95
C LEU A 92 -21.29 0.24 -10.32
N VAL A 93 -20.14 0.94 -10.42
CA VAL A 93 -19.38 1.02 -11.68
C VAL A 93 -18.89 -0.34 -12.15
N TRP A 94 -18.37 -1.17 -11.25
CA TRP A 94 -17.71 -2.44 -11.61
C TRP A 94 -18.57 -3.68 -11.36
N LYS A 95 -19.77 -3.51 -10.78
CA LYS A 95 -20.65 -4.61 -10.34
C LYS A 95 -19.91 -5.61 -9.43
N MET A 96 -19.17 -5.08 -8.47
CA MET A 96 -18.36 -5.82 -7.50
C MET A 96 -18.83 -5.49 -6.09
N GLU A 97 -18.94 -6.49 -5.23
CA GLU A 97 -19.20 -6.23 -3.80
C GLU A 97 -17.95 -5.64 -3.14
N ILE A 98 -18.13 -4.53 -2.41
CA ILE A 98 -17.06 -3.86 -1.67
C ILE A 98 -17.55 -3.61 -0.25
N LYS A 99 -16.85 -4.20 0.73
CA LYS A 99 -17.13 -3.97 2.14
C LYS A 99 -16.49 -2.65 2.60
N ALA A 100 -17.30 -1.72 3.11
CA ALA A 100 -16.80 -0.49 3.73
C ALA A 100 -16.77 -0.63 5.26
N ILE A 101 -15.66 -0.24 5.89
CA ILE A 101 -15.49 -0.17 7.33
C ILE A 101 -15.16 1.27 7.72
N THR A 102 -15.99 1.86 8.59
CA THR A 102 -15.91 3.27 8.98
C THR A 102 -15.23 3.46 10.33
N GLN A 103 -14.28 2.60 10.64
CA GLN A 103 -13.54 2.57 11.90
C GLN A 103 -12.05 2.45 11.61
N PRO A 104 -11.16 2.93 12.50
CA PRO A 104 -9.72 2.74 12.34
C PRO A 104 -9.36 1.26 12.21
N PHE A 105 -8.41 0.94 11.34
CA PHE A 105 -8.01 -0.43 11.06
C PHE A 105 -7.59 -1.20 12.32
N GLN A 106 -8.12 -2.42 12.44
CA GLN A 106 -7.78 -3.34 13.52
C GLN A 106 -7.14 -4.62 12.94
N PRO A 107 -5.97 -5.06 13.43
CA PRO A 107 -5.27 -6.23 12.88
C PRO A 107 -6.12 -7.50 12.91
N LYS A 108 -6.95 -7.64 13.95
CA LYS A 108 -7.86 -8.77 14.17
C LYS A 108 -8.89 -8.99 13.05
N TRP A 109 -9.10 -8.02 12.17
CA TRP A 109 -10.00 -8.19 11.02
C TRP A 109 -9.38 -9.05 9.91
N ILE A 110 -8.05 -9.17 9.91
CA ILE A 110 -7.32 -10.02 8.99
C ILE A 110 -7.25 -11.41 9.60
N VAL A 111 -7.92 -12.36 8.97
CA VAL A 111 -7.93 -13.76 9.38
C VAL A 111 -7.29 -14.59 8.26
N PRO A 112 -6.08 -15.13 8.45
CA PRO A 112 -5.46 -16.01 7.48
C PRO A 112 -6.39 -17.19 7.16
N SER A 113 -6.53 -17.53 5.88
CA SER A 113 -7.36 -18.65 5.45
C SER A 113 -6.65 -19.50 4.40
N TYR A 114 -7.11 -20.74 4.24
CA TYR A 114 -6.53 -21.67 3.29
C TYR A 114 -6.66 -21.17 1.86
N ASN A 115 -5.55 -21.25 1.11
CA ASN A 115 -5.45 -20.87 -0.30
C ASN A 115 -5.89 -19.42 -0.60
N THR A 116 -5.59 -18.51 0.33
CA THR A 116 -5.93 -17.09 0.23
C THR A 116 -4.69 -16.20 0.21
N LEU A 117 -4.60 -15.32 -0.79
CA LEU A 117 -3.70 -14.16 -0.77
C LEU A 117 -4.41 -12.98 -0.11
N ILE A 118 -3.78 -12.35 0.87
CA ILE A 118 -4.29 -11.12 1.48
C ILE A 118 -3.29 -10.00 1.19
N VAL A 119 -3.73 -8.94 0.53
CA VAL A 119 -2.90 -7.76 0.29
C VAL A 119 -3.55 -6.56 0.99
N ILE A 120 -2.82 -5.96 1.93
CA ILE A 120 -3.22 -4.75 2.62
C ILE A 120 -2.43 -3.59 2.03
N THR A 121 -3.15 -2.70 1.34
CA THR A 121 -2.59 -1.47 0.79
C THR A 121 -2.85 -0.34 1.77
N ALA A 122 -1.79 0.13 2.42
CA ALA A 122 -1.83 1.23 3.37
C ALA A 122 -1.64 2.56 2.62
N CYS A 123 -2.70 3.37 2.61
CA CYS A 123 -2.73 4.74 2.11
C CYS A 123 -3.06 5.69 3.28
N VAL A 124 -2.40 5.48 4.42
CA VAL A 124 -2.58 6.23 5.66
C VAL A 124 -1.45 7.25 5.84
N ASP A 125 -1.73 8.30 6.59
CA ASP A 125 -0.81 9.40 6.87
C ASP A 125 -0.02 9.21 8.17
N ASN A 126 -0.60 8.56 9.18
CA ASN A 126 -0.05 8.49 10.53
C ASN A 126 0.70 7.20 10.87
N ALA A 127 1.72 7.32 11.73
CA ALA A 127 2.58 6.25 12.20
C ALA A 127 1.80 5.14 12.93
N LYS A 128 0.84 5.52 13.77
CA LYS A 128 0.01 4.57 14.55
C LYS A 128 -0.80 3.63 13.66
N ALA A 129 -1.35 4.13 12.56
CA ALA A 129 -2.07 3.32 11.59
C ALA A 129 -1.12 2.37 10.85
N ARG A 130 0.07 2.83 10.43
CA ARG A 130 1.10 1.98 9.83
C ARG A 130 1.56 0.86 10.77
N GLU A 131 1.73 1.16 12.05
CA GLU A 131 2.06 0.17 13.09
C GLU A 131 0.96 -0.88 13.21
N SER A 132 -0.31 -0.45 13.30
CA SER A 132 -1.47 -1.35 13.35
C SER A 132 -1.53 -2.26 12.12
N ILE A 133 -1.38 -1.71 10.92
CA ILE A 133 -1.41 -2.49 9.68
C ILE A 133 -0.29 -3.51 9.66
N THR A 134 0.92 -3.13 10.05
CA THR A 134 2.10 -4.00 9.95
C THR A 134 2.03 -5.23 10.86
N LYS A 135 1.32 -5.15 12.00
CA LYS A 135 1.10 -6.29 12.91
C LYS A 135 0.47 -7.51 12.24
N VAL A 136 -0.27 -7.33 11.14
CA VAL A 136 -0.85 -8.47 10.39
C VAL A 136 0.21 -9.40 9.79
N LEU A 137 1.44 -8.93 9.61
CA LEU A 137 2.53 -9.73 9.09
C LEU A 137 3.06 -10.74 10.12
N GLU A 138 2.70 -10.62 11.40
CA GLU A 138 3.01 -11.63 12.43
C GLU A 138 2.42 -13.00 12.08
N TYR A 139 1.30 -13.05 11.32
CA TYR A 139 0.73 -14.30 10.83
C TYR A 139 1.63 -15.06 9.82
N ASN A 140 2.65 -14.38 9.26
CA ASN A 140 3.62 -15.00 8.36
C ASN A 140 4.85 -15.56 9.09
N THR A 141 5.08 -15.25 10.37
CA THR A 141 6.35 -15.54 11.08
C THR A 141 6.78 -17.01 10.98
N HIS A 142 5.84 -17.95 11.13
CA HIS A 142 6.11 -19.39 11.09
C HIS A 142 5.80 -20.06 9.74
N ARG A 143 5.59 -19.27 8.68
CA ARG A 143 5.25 -19.79 7.35
C ARG A 143 6.44 -19.70 6.43
N SER A 144 6.80 -20.80 5.75
CA SER A 144 7.84 -20.77 4.71
C SER A 144 7.48 -19.79 3.60
N ALA A 145 6.21 -19.74 3.23
CA ALA A 145 5.66 -18.83 2.22
C ALA A 145 4.64 -17.85 2.84
N PRO A 146 4.81 -16.53 2.66
CA PRO A 146 3.86 -15.55 3.15
C PRO A 146 2.58 -15.53 2.32
N SER A 147 1.44 -15.50 3.00
CA SER A 147 0.12 -15.32 2.38
C SER A 147 -0.43 -13.91 2.56
N ILE A 148 0.24 -13.08 3.37
CA ILE A 148 -0.16 -11.71 3.68
C ILE A 148 0.94 -10.75 3.25
N TRP A 149 0.55 -9.71 2.52
CA TRP A 149 1.45 -8.70 1.99
C TRP A 149 0.98 -7.30 2.39
N HIS A 150 1.92 -6.45 2.80
CA HIS A 150 1.69 -5.06 3.15
C HIS A 150 2.34 -4.17 2.09
N LEU A 151 1.52 -3.37 1.40
CA LEU A 151 1.94 -2.36 0.44
C LEU A 151 1.72 -0.97 1.06
N ASP A 152 2.76 -0.33 1.58
CA ASP A 152 2.70 1.02 2.12
C ASP A 152 2.87 2.06 1.00
N CYS A 153 2.01 3.08 1.02
CA CYS A 153 1.98 4.16 0.04
C CYS A 153 2.09 5.50 0.78
N GLY A 154 3.28 6.07 0.80
CA GLY A 154 3.57 7.35 1.44
C GLY A 154 3.88 8.46 0.43
N ASN A 155 3.61 9.70 0.82
CA ASN A 155 4.09 10.86 0.10
C ASN A 155 4.22 12.10 0.97
N SER A 156 5.14 12.96 0.57
CA SER A 156 5.27 14.34 1.01
C SER A 156 4.65 15.27 -0.04
N LYS A 157 5.03 16.55 -0.04
CA LYS A 157 4.54 17.55 -0.99
C LYS A 157 4.80 17.20 -2.46
N ARG A 158 6.02 16.75 -2.77
CA ARG A 158 6.48 16.46 -4.15
C ARG A 158 7.14 15.10 -4.31
N SER A 159 7.44 14.40 -3.23
CA SER A 159 8.12 13.11 -3.28
C SER A 159 7.22 12.02 -2.71
N GLY A 160 7.43 10.78 -3.14
CA GLY A 160 6.61 9.66 -2.69
C GLY A 160 7.36 8.34 -2.73
N GLN A 161 6.80 7.38 -2.02
CA GLN A 161 7.32 6.03 -1.92
C GLN A 161 6.21 4.99 -1.92
N VAL A 162 6.51 3.84 -2.51
CA VAL A 162 5.68 2.64 -2.48
C VAL A 162 6.55 1.47 -2.06
N LEU A 163 6.23 0.87 -0.91
CA LEU A 163 7.03 -0.17 -0.27
C LEU A 163 6.18 -1.43 -0.07
N LEU A 164 6.63 -2.56 -0.61
CA LEU A 164 6.01 -3.86 -0.46
C LEU A 164 6.84 -4.74 0.45
N GLY A 165 6.19 -5.36 1.45
CA GLY A 165 6.83 -6.32 2.34
C GLY A 165 5.88 -7.39 2.84
N SER A 166 6.45 -8.45 3.41
CA SER A 166 5.68 -9.59 3.91
C SER A 166 6.23 -10.19 5.21
N HIS A 167 7.41 -9.78 5.69
CA HIS A 167 8.07 -10.42 6.82
C HIS A 167 8.69 -9.43 7.82
N LEU A 168 8.59 -9.77 9.12
CA LEU A 168 9.03 -8.96 10.25
C LEU A 168 10.36 -9.50 10.83
N SER A 169 11.39 -9.60 9.99
CA SER A 169 12.71 -10.08 10.43
C SER A 169 13.82 -9.17 9.93
N ASN A 170 14.81 -8.92 10.78
CA ASN A 170 16.08 -8.27 10.38
C ASN A 170 17.18 -9.30 10.14
N ASN A 171 16.88 -10.60 10.25
CA ASN A 171 17.85 -11.65 10.00
C ASN A 171 18.03 -11.87 8.49
N PRO A 172 19.23 -11.66 7.92
CA PRO A 172 19.53 -11.93 6.52
C PRO A 172 19.07 -13.31 6.03
N ASN A 173 19.13 -14.31 6.91
CA ASN A 173 18.84 -15.70 6.56
C ASN A 173 17.35 -15.95 6.26
N ASP A 174 16.46 -15.03 6.65
CA ASP A 174 15.02 -15.13 6.35
C ASP A 174 14.67 -14.67 4.94
N TYR A 175 15.63 -14.18 4.16
CA TYR A 175 15.41 -13.56 2.84
C TYR A 175 16.18 -14.22 1.70
N TYR A 176 16.70 -15.44 1.88
CA TYR A 176 17.34 -16.16 0.77
C TYR A 176 16.34 -16.49 -0.33
N PHE A 177 16.81 -16.41 -1.57
CA PHE A 177 16.02 -16.78 -2.72
C PHE A 177 16.12 -18.28 -2.95
N GLU A 178 14.99 -18.91 -3.25
CA GLU A 178 14.98 -20.30 -3.71
C GLU A 178 14.89 -20.34 -5.24
N ALA A 179 14.92 -21.55 -5.82
CA ALA A 179 14.89 -21.73 -7.27
C ALA A 179 13.71 -21.04 -7.98
N LEU A 180 12.60 -20.81 -7.28
CA LEU A 180 11.41 -20.16 -7.81
C LEU A 180 11.45 -18.62 -7.72
N GLY A 181 12.33 -18.05 -6.90
CA GLY A 181 12.49 -16.59 -6.74
C GLY A 181 12.44 -16.10 -5.29
N CYS A 182 11.97 -14.86 -5.13
CA CYS A 182 11.91 -14.16 -3.84
C CYS A 182 10.58 -14.44 -3.13
N PHE A 183 10.61 -15.19 -2.03
CA PHE A 183 9.40 -15.52 -1.26
C PHE A 183 9.03 -14.47 -0.23
N ARG A 184 10.02 -13.82 0.38
CA ARG A 184 9.84 -12.92 1.51
C ARG A 184 10.50 -11.59 1.21
N LEU A 185 9.86 -10.53 1.66
CA LEU A 185 10.37 -9.17 1.57
C LEU A 185 10.28 -8.51 2.95
N PRO A 186 11.28 -7.71 3.36
CA PRO A 186 11.22 -7.02 4.64
C PRO A 186 9.99 -6.12 4.68
N ALA A 187 9.30 -6.05 5.82
CA ALA A 187 8.13 -5.19 5.97
C ALA A 187 8.48 -3.72 5.66
N PRO A 188 7.52 -2.88 5.22
CA PRO A 188 7.77 -1.45 4.97
C PRO A 188 8.46 -0.73 6.13
N ILE A 189 8.13 -1.08 7.39
CA ILE A 189 8.74 -0.50 8.59
C ILE A 189 10.20 -0.93 8.82
N ILE A 190 10.63 -2.05 8.23
CA ILE A 190 12.03 -2.49 8.26
C ILE A 190 12.80 -1.76 7.16
N GLN A 191 12.20 -1.65 5.97
CA GLN A 191 12.78 -0.90 4.85
C GLN A 191 12.97 0.59 5.17
N GLN A 192 12.04 1.17 5.94
CA GLN A 192 12.05 2.58 6.32
C GLN A 192 11.49 2.76 7.74
N PRO A 193 12.33 2.66 8.78
CA PRO A 193 11.92 2.78 10.18
C PRO A 193 11.25 4.13 10.53
N ASP A 194 11.64 5.20 9.84
CA ASP A 194 11.09 6.55 10.01
C ASP A 194 9.58 6.63 9.76
N LEU A 195 8.98 5.64 9.07
CA LEU A 195 7.52 5.55 8.89
C LEU A 195 6.74 5.42 10.21
N LEU A 196 7.41 4.96 11.27
CA LEU A 196 6.84 4.82 12.61
C LEU A 196 7.15 6.00 13.52
N VAL A 197 7.92 6.99 13.04
CA VAL A 197 8.17 8.24 13.76
C VAL A 197 6.99 9.17 13.48
N PRO A 198 6.19 9.55 14.50
CA PRO A 198 5.08 10.46 14.31
C PRO A 198 5.57 11.81 13.79
N GLN A 199 4.89 12.35 12.79
CA GLN A 199 5.13 13.72 12.33
C GLN A 199 4.57 14.74 13.34
N LEU A 200 5.00 16.00 13.23
CA LEU A 200 4.60 17.07 14.16
C LEU A 200 3.07 17.24 14.20
N GLU A 201 2.39 17.06 13.08
CA GLU A 201 0.94 17.17 12.95
C GLU A 201 0.20 16.03 13.66
N GLU A 202 0.87 14.92 13.94
CA GLU A 202 0.32 13.77 14.67
C GLU A 202 0.41 13.93 16.20
N LEU A 203 1.21 14.88 16.68
CA LEU A 203 1.44 15.07 18.12
C LEU A 203 0.28 15.86 18.75
N ALA A 204 -0.26 15.36 19.87
CA ALA A 204 -1.41 15.97 20.55
C ALA A 204 -1.15 17.39 21.08
N ASP A 205 0.12 17.72 21.38
CA ASP A 205 0.55 19.02 21.92
C ASP A 205 1.10 19.97 20.84
N ASN A 206 0.79 19.74 19.55
CA ASN A 206 1.28 20.62 18.50
C ASN A 206 0.56 21.99 18.54
N ASN A 207 1.34 23.07 18.66
CA ASN A 207 0.84 24.45 18.64
C ASN A 207 0.83 25.03 17.20
N LEU A 208 0.50 24.21 16.20
CA LEU A 208 0.52 24.64 14.81
C LEU A 208 -0.69 25.54 14.52
N SER A 209 -0.44 26.70 13.90
CA SER A 209 -1.52 27.55 13.40
C SER A 209 -2.25 26.87 12.23
N CYS A 210 -3.49 27.29 11.95
CA CYS A 210 -4.25 26.80 10.80
C CYS A 210 -3.48 26.97 9.47
N GLU A 211 -2.70 28.04 9.34
CA GLU A 211 -1.85 28.32 8.17
C GLU A 211 -0.67 27.35 8.08
N GLN A 212 -0.01 27.06 9.21
CA GLN A 212 1.07 26.07 9.26
C GLN A 212 0.55 24.67 8.93
N MET A 213 -0.62 24.28 9.45
CA MET A 213 -1.27 23.03 9.07
C MET A 213 -1.62 23.00 7.58
N ALA A 214 -2.06 24.10 6.98
CA ALA A 214 -2.36 24.18 5.56
C ALA A 214 -1.09 24.04 4.69
N LEU A 215 0.02 24.64 5.12
CA LEU A 215 1.34 24.52 4.46
C LEU A 215 1.89 23.10 4.55
N LEU A 216 1.80 22.46 5.72
CA LEU A 216 2.26 21.07 5.93
C LEU A 216 1.42 20.08 5.15
N ASN A 217 0.10 20.32 5.07
CA ASN A 217 -0.82 19.56 4.24
C ASN A 217 -0.81 19.95 2.75
N SER A 218 0.08 20.86 2.31
CA SER A 218 0.16 21.30 0.92
C SER A 218 0.81 20.22 0.05
N GLN A 219 0.07 19.17 -0.26
CA GLN A 219 0.46 18.18 -1.25
C GLN A 219 0.24 18.71 -2.66
N SER A 220 1.14 18.39 -3.60
CA SER A 220 0.90 18.65 -5.03
C SER A 220 -0.37 17.93 -5.49
N LEU A 221 -1.17 18.55 -6.35
CA LEU A 221 -2.40 17.94 -6.89
C LEU A 221 -2.15 16.60 -7.60
N SER A 222 -0.95 16.41 -8.14
CA SER A 222 -0.57 15.21 -8.91
C SER A 222 0.10 14.12 -8.07
N ILE A 223 0.55 14.40 -6.83
CA ILE A 223 1.36 13.42 -6.07
C ILE A 223 0.57 12.17 -5.72
N ASN A 224 -0.66 12.34 -5.22
CA ASN A 224 -1.53 11.24 -4.85
C ASN A 224 -1.86 10.34 -6.06
N GLN A 225 -2.01 10.93 -7.25
CA GLN A 225 -2.23 10.19 -8.49
C GLN A 225 -0.99 9.38 -8.89
N ARG A 226 0.20 9.95 -8.77
CA ARG A 226 1.45 9.25 -9.09
C ARG A 226 1.68 8.07 -8.15
N VAL A 227 1.49 8.27 -6.84
CA VAL A 227 1.59 7.19 -5.84
C VAL A 227 0.56 6.10 -6.13
N ALA A 228 -0.69 6.47 -6.41
CA ALA A 228 -1.75 5.52 -6.73
C ALA A 228 -1.45 4.70 -8.00
N ALA A 229 -0.89 5.33 -9.03
CA ALA A 229 -0.48 4.63 -10.25
C ALA A 229 0.65 3.63 -9.99
N GLU A 230 1.65 4.03 -9.19
CA GLU A 230 2.76 3.17 -8.79
C GLU A 230 2.27 1.98 -7.94
N ALA A 231 1.43 2.23 -6.94
CA ALA A 231 0.83 1.19 -6.10
C ALA A 231 -0.02 0.21 -6.92
N PHE A 232 -0.80 0.70 -7.88
CA PHE A 232 -1.59 -0.15 -8.76
C PHE A 232 -0.70 -1.09 -9.60
N ASP A 233 0.40 -0.60 -10.14
CA ASP A 233 1.35 -1.42 -10.90
C ASP A 233 1.99 -2.50 -10.02
N TYR A 234 2.36 -2.17 -8.78
CA TYR A 234 2.82 -3.17 -7.79
C TYR A 234 1.80 -4.28 -7.58
N LEU A 235 0.53 -3.93 -7.37
CA LEU A 235 -0.55 -4.90 -7.15
C LEU A 235 -0.80 -5.77 -8.39
N LEU A 236 -0.78 -5.19 -9.58
CA LEU A 236 -0.94 -5.91 -10.84
C LEU A 236 0.21 -6.89 -11.07
N GLN A 237 1.45 -6.45 -10.89
CA GLN A 237 2.62 -7.29 -11.08
C GLN A 237 2.73 -8.38 -10.00
N LEU A 238 2.35 -8.08 -8.76
CA LEU A 238 2.31 -9.05 -7.66
C LEU A 238 1.31 -10.16 -7.97
N THR A 239 0.09 -9.80 -8.38
CA THR A 239 -0.98 -10.78 -8.67
C THR A 239 -0.75 -11.58 -9.95
N THR A 240 0.14 -11.12 -10.84
CA THR A 240 0.54 -11.85 -12.05
C THR A 240 1.87 -12.59 -11.91
N GLY A 241 2.53 -12.53 -10.74
CA GLY A 241 3.81 -13.18 -10.48
C GLY A 241 5.00 -12.57 -11.25
N LYS A 242 4.89 -11.32 -11.68
CA LYS A 242 5.89 -10.62 -12.52
C LYS A 242 6.68 -9.55 -11.77
N LEU A 243 6.31 -9.25 -10.53
CA LEU A 243 6.92 -8.16 -9.75
C LEU A 243 8.38 -8.48 -9.44
N ARG A 244 9.30 -7.60 -9.86
CA ARG A 244 10.76 -7.73 -9.64
C ARG A 244 11.36 -6.61 -8.80
N ARG A 245 10.52 -5.90 -8.05
CA ARG A 245 10.88 -4.77 -7.20
C ARG A 245 10.03 -4.74 -5.95
N PHE A 246 10.56 -4.17 -4.88
CA PHE A 246 9.87 -4.15 -3.59
C PHE A 246 9.80 -2.75 -2.98
N ALA A 247 10.60 -1.80 -3.44
CA ALA A 247 10.49 -0.40 -3.06
C ALA A 247 10.64 0.49 -4.29
N THR A 248 9.87 1.57 -4.36
CA THR A 248 10.05 2.62 -5.36
C THR A 248 9.93 3.97 -4.69
N TYR A 249 10.88 4.85 -4.97
CA TYR A 249 10.96 6.24 -4.51
C TYR A 249 10.95 7.14 -5.73
N PHE A 250 10.26 8.26 -5.66
CA PHE A 250 10.24 9.23 -6.76
C PHE A 250 10.05 10.64 -6.25
N ASP A 251 10.44 11.59 -7.08
CA ASP A 251 10.35 13.01 -6.79
C ASP A 251 9.84 13.78 -8.02
N LEU A 252 8.74 14.52 -7.84
CA LEU A 252 8.06 15.25 -8.91
C LEU A 252 8.75 16.58 -9.26
N GLU A 253 9.67 17.07 -8.45
CA GLU A 253 10.42 18.29 -8.76
C GLU A 253 11.55 17.99 -9.76
N SER A 254 12.37 17.00 -9.43
CA SER A 254 13.45 16.50 -10.26
C SER A 254 12.96 15.61 -11.41
N GLY A 255 11.77 15.03 -11.31
CA GLY A 255 11.26 14.01 -12.23
C GLY A 255 11.95 12.65 -12.05
N SER A 256 12.73 12.47 -10.99
CA SER A 256 13.49 11.25 -10.75
C SER A 256 12.61 10.14 -10.17
N GLY A 257 13.02 8.89 -10.44
CA GLY A 257 12.42 7.70 -9.86
C GLY A 257 13.46 6.58 -9.75
N LYS A 258 13.47 5.88 -8.63
CA LYS A 258 14.37 4.76 -8.36
C LYS A 258 13.64 3.64 -7.65
N SER A 259 13.84 2.41 -8.11
CA SER A 259 13.35 1.22 -7.42
C SER A 259 14.49 0.45 -6.75
N LEU A 260 14.17 -0.24 -5.65
CA LEU A 260 14.95 -1.36 -5.14
C LEU A 260 14.37 -2.64 -5.73
N TYR A 261 15.22 -3.35 -6.46
CA TYR A 261 14.85 -4.58 -7.14
C TYR A 261 15.01 -5.77 -6.22
N THR A 262 14.29 -6.84 -6.49
CA THR A 262 14.38 -8.11 -5.74
C THR A 262 15.68 -8.84 -6.08
N THR A 263 16.80 -8.29 -5.61
CA THR A 263 18.12 -8.90 -5.60
C THR A 263 18.53 -9.13 -4.14
N GLN A 264 19.42 -10.10 -3.90
CA GLN A 264 19.92 -10.34 -2.53
C GLN A 264 20.56 -9.07 -1.97
N GLY A 265 21.38 -8.37 -2.75
CA GLY A 265 22.07 -7.15 -2.33
C GLY A 265 21.11 -6.03 -1.91
N SER A 266 20.07 -5.76 -2.71
CA SER A 266 19.08 -4.72 -2.39
C SER A 266 18.27 -5.06 -1.14
N ILE A 267 17.94 -6.34 -0.91
CA ILE A 267 17.22 -6.74 0.29
C ILE A 267 18.13 -6.64 1.52
N MET A 268 19.41 -7.05 1.42
CA MET A 268 20.37 -6.88 2.50
C MET A 268 20.59 -5.41 2.87
N GLN A 269 20.50 -4.50 1.91
CA GLN A 269 20.55 -3.06 2.17
C GLN A 269 19.29 -2.58 2.90
N ALA A 270 18.12 -3.14 2.58
CA ALA A 270 16.83 -2.73 3.12
C ALA A 270 16.49 -3.30 4.51
N ILE A 271 17.36 -4.15 5.09
CA ILE A 271 17.20 -4.69 6.46
C ILE A 271 18.25 -4.15 7.44
N ARG A 272 19.12 -3.25 6.99
CA ARG A 272 20.22 -2.66 7.77
C ARG A 272 19.79 -1.41 8.50
#